data_AF-A0A497P5T3-F1
#
_entry.id   AF-A0A497P5T3-F1
#
_cell.length_a   1.000
_cell.length_b   1.000
_cell.length_c   1.000
_cell.angle_alpha   90.00
_cell.angle_beta   90.00
_cell.angle_gamma   90.00
#
_symmetry.space_group_name_H-M   'P 1'
#
loop_
_entity.id
_entity.type
_entity.pdbx_description
1 polymer ?
#
loop_
_entity_poly.entity_id
_entity_poly.type
_entity_poly.pdbx_seq_one_letter_code
_entity_poly.pdbx_strand_id
1 'polypeptide(L)'
;MKKYNIPNYIRYKEDVKASQPSFKELTGYNRDELIIKFLPLVENIARKFSTTQQASGVMSINDFIQEGAFGLTKAVDRLDKSILEDSEDKEKTLKSFFSKRIKGAIRRAIDMNTGDIRIPEHKMNEIRKNPKDEKMVSMFFNSIFLSIDASPYNNDDDMMFQVPDKSEPYNIALLNSYLKGLMQKYLNTNEYEVLRLSYGLDCDKHSAKEIADKLNIKGASNYVRVSELKKQAVQNLIDNVDHSQVIDYL
;
A
#
# COMPACT_ATOMS: atom_id res chain seq x y z
N MET A 1 1.28 23.64 17.62
CA MET A 1 2.70 23.25 17.80
C MET A 1 3.10 22.32 16.67
N LYS A 2 4.34 22.39 16.18
CA LYS A 2 4.79 21.41 15.18
C LYS A 2 5.14 20.09 15.83
N LYS A 3 4.88 18.97 15.16
CA LYS A 3 5.29 17.63 15.64
C LYS A 3 6.80 17.52 15.49
N TYR A 4 7.52 17.60 16.62
CA TYR A 4 8.97 17.47 16.68
C TYR A 4 9.34 16.21 17.46
N ASN A 5 10.30 15.45 16.94
CA ASN A 5 11.24 14.74 17.81
C ASN A 5 12.37 15.72 18.14
N ILE A 6 12.26 16.39 19.28
CA ILE A 6 13.15 17.49 19.70
C ILE A 6 14.62 17.02 19.75
N PRO A 7 14.97 15.87 20.38
CA PRO A 7 16.34 15.38 20.39
C PRO A 7 16.95 15.20 19.00
N ASN A 8 16.23 14.56 18.08
CA ASN A 8 16.75 14.33 16.72
C ASN A 8 16.90 15.62 15.92
N TYR A 9 15.97 16.56 16.10
CA TYR A 9 16.05 17.86 15.44
C TYR A 9 17.25 18.68 15.92
N ILE A 10 17.57 18.65 17.23
CA ILE A 10 18.75 19.31 17.78
C ILE A 10 20.03 18.68 17.21
N ARG A 11 20.14 17.35 17.23
CA ARG A 11 21.28 16.61 16.68
C ARG A 11 21.52 16.96 15.21
N TYR A 12 20.48 16.90 14.38
CA TYR A 12 20.57 17.29 12.97
C TYR A 12 21.12 18.72 12.81
N LYS A 13 20.66 19.66 13.63
CA LYS A 13 21.09 21.07 13.55
C LYS A 13 22.57 21.23 13.94
N GLU A 14 23.04 20.48 14.92
CA GLU A 14 24.44 20.48 15.34
C GLU A 14 25.33 19.85 14.26
N ASP A 15 24.91 18.72 13.68
CA ASP A 15 25.63 18.04 12.60
C ASP A 15 25.75 18.93 11.35
N VAL A 16 24.68 19.62 10.96
CA VAL A 16 24.69 20.55 9.82
C VAL A 16 25.62 21.73 10.05
N LYS A 17 25.73 22.22 11.30
CA LYS A 17 26.68 23.28 11.65
C LYS A 17 28.11 22.78 11.60
N ALA A 18 28.39 21.61 12.16
CA ALA A 18 29.72 21.02 12.18
C ALA A 18 30.22 20.64 10.77
N SER A 19 29.31 20.27 9.88
CA SER A 19 29.63 19.85 8.51
C SER A 19 29.81 21.00 7.52
N GLN A 20 29.62 22.27 7.92
CA GLN A 20 29.71 23.39 6.99
C GLN A 20 31.09 23.44 6.31
N PRO A 21 31.14 23.51 4.96
CA PRO A 21 32.41 23.56 4.26
C PRO A 21 33.14 24.88 4.53
N SER A 22 34.47 24.85 4.37
CA SER A 22 35.30 26.06 4.36
C SER A 22 34.76 27.08 3.35
N PHE A 23 34.92 28.37 3.65
CA PHE A 23 34.48 29.42 2.73
C PHE A 23 35.19 29.32 1.37
N LYS A 24 34.39 29.15 0.32
CA LYS A 24 34.79 29.21 -1.09
C LYS A 24 33.79 30.04 -1.88
N GLU A 25 34.18 30.47 -3.07
CA GLU A 25 33.24 31.01 -4.05
C GLU A 25 32.18 29.97 -4.43
N LEU A 26 30.97 30.42 -4.74
CA LEU A 26 29.82 29.54 -4.97
C LEU A 26 30.01 28.56 -6.13
N THR A 27 30.80 28.93 -7.13
CA THR A 27 31.16 28.09 -8.29
C THR A 27 32.28 27.09 -7.97
N GLY A 28 33.06 27.35 -6.92
CA GLY A 28 34.21 26.55 -6.50
C GLY A 28 33.88 25.40 -5.55
N TYR A 29 32.64 25.28 -5.08
CA TYR A 29 32.22 24.13 -4.27
C TYR A 29 32.09 22.88 -5.14
N ASN A 30 32.53 21.74 -4.57
CA ASN A 30 32.18 20.46 -5.13
C ASN A 30 30.69 20.15 -4.88
N ARG A 31 30.19 19.06 -5.48
CA ARG A 31 28.78 18.64 -5.35
C ARG A 31 28.33 18.56 -3.89
N ASP A 32 29.07 17.83 -3.06
CA ASP A 32 28.68 17.50 -1.69
C ASP A 32 28.81 18.72 -0.77
N GLU A 33 29.86 19.52 -0.94
CA GLU A 33 30.05 20.80 -0.28
C GLU A 33 28.90 21.76 -0.62
N LEU A 34 28.46 21.82 -1.88
CA LEU A 34 27.33 22.67 -2.28
C LEU A 34 26.02 22.19 -1.65
N ILE A 35 25.80 20.87 -1.56
CA ILE A 35 24.65 20.31 -0.85
C ILE A 35 24.69 20.73 0.62
N ILE A 36 25.80 20.49 1.32
CA ILE A 36 25.93 20.79 2.76
C ILE A 36 25.81 22.30 3.03
N LYS A 37 26.36 23.14 2.14
CA LYS A 37 26.26 24.61 2.23
C LYS A 37 24.81 25.10 2.22
N PHE A 38 23.93 24.43 1.48
CA PHE A 38 22.53 24.82 1.31
C PHE A 38 21.54 24.00 2.17
N LEU A 39 21.98 23.05 3.00
CA LEU A 39 21.12 22.38 3.99
C LEU A 39 20.37 23.36 4.93
N PRO A 40 20.97 24.47 5.40
CA PRO A 40 20.22 25.46 6.19
C PRO A 40 19.04 26.11 5.41
N LEU A 41 19.14 26.21 4.09
CA LEU A 41 18.03 26.70 3.25
C LEU A 41 16.86 25.70 3.26
N VAL A 42 17.14 24.40 3.25
CA VAL A 42 16.13 23.34 3.33
C VAL A 42 15.33 23.46 4.62
N GLU A 43 16.01 23.59 5.76
CA GLU A 43 15.37 23.75 7.07
C GLU A 43 14.45 24.99 7.10
N ASN A 44 14.94 26.12 6.59
CA ASN A 44 14.18 27.36 6.52
C ASN A 44 12.91 27.24 5.65
N ILE A 45 12.95 26.42 4.60
CA ILE A 45 11.80 26.15 3.74
C ILE A 45 10.85 25.15 4.38
N ALA A 46 11.36 24.04 4.92
CA ALA A 46 10.58 23.02 5.62
C ALA A 46 9.81 23.64 6.79
N ARG A 47 10.42 24.60 7.50
CA ARG A 47 9.75 25.34 8.57
C ARG A 47 8.58 26.23 8.11
N LYS A 48 8.36 26.44 6.81
CA LYS A 48 7.20 27.19 6.31
C LYS A 48 5.98 26.31 6.05
N PHE A 49 6.15 24.98 6.03
CA PHE A 49 5.03 24.04 5.90
C PHE A 49 4.36 23.80 7.25
N SER A 50 3.03 23.62 7.22
CA SER A 50 2.27 23.20 8.40
C SER A 50 2.51 21.71 8.66
N THR A 51 2.68 21.33 9.93
CA THR A 51 2.72 19.93 10.35
C THR A 51 1.41 19.51 11.05
N THR A 52 0.33 20.24 10.83
CA THR A 52 -1.00 19.84 11.32
C THR A 52 -1.44 18.60 10.56
N GLN A 53 -2.15 17.68 11.22
CA GLN A 53 -2.56 16.41 10.61
C GLN A 53 -3.37 16.64 9.33
N GLN A 54 -4.23 17.67 9.32
CA GLN A 54 -5.02 18.05 8.15
C GLN A 54 -4.19 18.53 6.95
N ALA A 55 -2.98 19.04 7.19
CA ALA A 55 -2.14 19.64 6.15
C ALA A 55 -0.94 18.77 5.74
N SER A 56 -0.57 17.79 6.56
CA SER A 56 0.66 17.01 6.41
C SER A 56 0.48 15.52 6.66
N GLY A 57 -0.76 15.09 6.97
CA GLY A 57 -1.05 13.72 7.37
C GLY A 57 -0.23 13.31 8.58
N VAL A 58 0.61 12.30 8.35
CA VAL A 58 1.49 11.72 9.36
C VAL A 58 2.89 12.36 9.40
N MET A 59 3.23 13.21 8.43
CA MET A 59 4.59 13.75 8.29
C MET A 59 4.93 14.75 9.39
N SER A 60 6.15 14.61 9.92
CA SER A 60 6.77 15.52 10.86
C SER A 60 7.67 16.54 10.15
N ILE A 61 8.14 17.53 10.91
CA ILE A 61 9.14 18.48 10.42
C ILE A 61 10.46 17.81 9.98
N ASN A 62 10.84 16.70 10.62
CA ASN A 62 12.05 15.97 10.24
C ASN A 62 11.88 15.34 8.86
N ASP A 63 10.69 14.83 8.57
CA ASP A 63 10.37 14.25 7.25
C ASP A 63 10.40 15.32 6.16
N PHE A 64 9.88 16.52 6.45
CA PHE A 64 10.00 17.66 5.52
C PHE A 64 11.45 18.05 5.24
N ILE A 65 12.32 18.00 6.25
CA ILE A 65 13.74 18.31 6.09
C ILE A 65 14.39 17.25 5.20
N GLN A 66 14.11 15.96 5.42
CA GLN A 66 14.67 14.87 4.60
C GLN A 66 14.20 14.94 3.14
N GLU A 67 12.90 15.12 2.91
CA GLU A 67 12.33 15.28 1.56
C GLU A 67 12.85 16.54 0.86
N GLY A 68 13.03 17.61 1.63
CA GLY A 68 13.66 18.83 1.15
C GLY A 68 15.15 18.64 0.79
N ALA A 69 15.91 17.87 1.58
CA ALA A 69 17.31 17.56 1.33
C ALA A 69 17.47 16.65 0.10
N PHE A 70 16.56 15.71 -0.10
CA PHE A 70 16.45 14.94 -1.34
C PHE A 70 16.19 15.85 -2.55
N GLY A 71 15.26 16.80 -2.41
CA GLY A 71 14.98 17.81 -3.43
C GLY A 71 16.18 18.71 -3.75
N LEU A 72 16.98 19.07 -2.74
CA LEU A 72 18.22 19.83 -2.89
C LEU A 72 19.30 19.02 -3.63
N THR A 73 19.50 17.76 -3.25
CA THR A 73 20.48 16.87 -3.88
C THR A 73 20.22 16.75 -5.38
N LYS A 74 18.96 16.45 -5.76
CA LYS A 74 18.54 16.43 -7.16
C LYS A 74 18.66 17.77 -7.87
N ALA A 75 18.57 18.87 -7.13
CA ALA A 75 18.74 20.20 -7.69
C ALA A 75 20.21 20.48 -8.03
N VAL A 76 21.12 20.15 -7.11
CA VAL A 76 22.56 20.27 -7.32
C VAL A 76 23.02 19.44 -8.52
N ASP A 77 22.52 18.21 -8.65
CA ASP A 77 22.84 17.33 -9.79
C ASP A 77 22.38 17.90 -11.15
N ARG A 78 21.41 18.82 -11.15
CA ARG A 78 20.84 19.45 -12.36
C ARG A 78 21.25 20.91 -12.52
N LEU A 79 22.20 21.38 -11.72
CA LEU A 79 22.69 22.75 -11.79
C LEU A 79 23.58 22.90 -13.03
N ASP A 80 23.21 23.84 -13.90
CA ASP A 80 24.05 24.24 -15.00
C ASP A 80 25.02 25.33 -14.51
N LYS A 81 26.33 25.01 -14.52
CA LYS A 81 27.37 25.92 -14.06
C LYS A 81 27.59 27.11 -15.01
N SER A 82 27.37 26.91 -16.32
CA SER A 82 27.53 27.99 -17.31
C SER A 82 26.53 29.11 -17.06
N ILE A 83 25.25 28.75 -16.94
CA ILE A 83 24.16 29.68 -16.61
C ILE A 83 24.39 30.38 -15.27
N LEU A 84 25.01 29.69 -14.30
CA LEU A 84 25.34 30.28 -13.01
C LEU A 84 26.49 31.29 -13.10
N GLU A 85 27.50 31.03 -13.94
CA GLU A 85 28.63 31.93 -14.13
C GLU A 85 28.21 33.24 -14.79
N ASP A 86 27.26 33.19 -15.72
CA ASP A 86 26.68 34.34 -16.42
C ASP A 86 25.73 35.19 -15.54
N SER A 87 25.33 34.69 -14.37
CA SER A 87 24.40 35.38 -13.48
C SER A 87 25.08 36.50 -12.68
N GLU A 88 24.51 37.70 -12.71
CA GLU A 88 24.96 38.86 -11.91
C GLU A 88 25.01 38.55 -10.40
N ASP A 89 23.95 37.95 -9.85
CA ASP A 89 23.86 37.53 -8.45
C ASP A 89 23.74 36.00 -8.34
N LYS A 90 24.89 35.34 -8.26
CA LYS A 90 25.00 33.88 -8.16
C LYS A 90 24.27 33.33 -6.94
N GLU A 91 24.29 34.03 -5.80
CA GLU A 91 23.68 33.56 -4.57
C GLU A 91 22.15 33.57 -4.66
N LYS A 92 21.58 34.67 -5.14
CA LYS A 92 20.13 34.79 -5.35
C LYS A 92 19.63 33.78 -6.39
N THR A 93 20.38 33.56 -7.46
CA THR A 93 20.06 32.58 -8.49
C THR A 93 20.03 31.16 -7.91
N LEU A 94 21.05 30.76 -7.16
CA LEU A 94 21.08 29.46 -6.48
C LEU A 94 19.94 29.31 -5.47
N LYS A 95 19.72 30.31 -4.61
CA LYS A 95 18.63 30.27 -3.62
C LYS A 95 17.27 30.13 -4.30
N SER A 96 17.00 30.86 -5.38
CA SER A 96 15.75 30.76 -6.14
C SER A 96 15.58 29.38 -6.77
N PHE A 97 16.63 28.91 -7.45
CA PHE A 97 16.67 27.62 -8.14
C PHE A 97 16.47 26.42 -7.19
N PHE A 98 17.17 26.42 -6.06
CA PHE A 98 17.03 25.39 -5.02
C PHE A 98 15.69 25.51 -4.30
N SER A 99 15.25 26.72 -3.95
CA SER A 99 13.98 26.92 -3.24
C SER A 99 12.79 26.34 -4.00
N LYS A 100 12.75 26.49 -5.33
CA LYS A 100 11.67 25.95 -6.16
C LYS A 100 11.62 24.41 -6.09
N ARG A 101 12.78 23.75 -6.11
CA ARG A 101 12.89 22.28 -6.10
C ARG A 101 12.65 21.67 -4.72
N ILE A 102 13.22 22.29 -3.68
CA ILE A 102 12.99 21.88 -2.28
C ILE A 102 11.49 21.96 -1.96
N LYS A 103 10.84 23.09 -2.25
CA LYS A 103 9.38 23.24 -2.04
C LYS A 103 8.57 22.20 -2.82
N GLY A 104 8.96 21.92 -4.07
CA GLY A 104 8.30 20.93 -4.90
C GLY A 104 8.45 19.51 -4.36
N ALA A 105 9.62 19.14 -3.85
CA ALA A 105 9.86 17.83 -3.22
C ALA A 105 9.00 17.65 -1.97
N ILE A 106 9.03 18.62 -1.04
CA ILE A 106 8.22 18.58 0.18
C ILE A 106 6.73 18.49 -0.14
N ARG A 107 6.23 19.28 -1.10
CA ARG A 107 4.81 19.24 -1.49
C ARG A 107 4.40 17.89 -2.05
N ARG A 108 5.19 17.28 -2.94
CA ARG A 108 4.89 15.95 -3.48
C ARG A 108 4.92 14.89 -2.39
N ALA A 109 5.87 14.98 -1.45
CA ALA A 109 5.93 14.06 -0.32
C ALA A 109 4.69 14.19 0.58
N ILE A 110 4.25 15.41 0.87
CA ILE A 110 2.98 15.65 1.58
C ILE A 110 1.83 15.00 0.80
N ASP A 111 1.68 15.29 -0.49
CA ASP A 111 0.58 14.77 -1.30
C ASP A 111 0.52 13.23 -1.32
N MET A 112 1.68 12.56 -1.27
CA MET A 112 1.76 11.10 -1.20
C MET A 112 1.39 10.52 0.17
N ASN A 113 1.61 11.27 1.26
CA ASN A 113 1.51 10.79 2.65
C ASN A 113 0.43 11.53 3.47
N THR A 114 -0.48 12.28 2.83
CA THR A 114 -1.48 13.11 3.52
C THR A 114 -2.61 12.28 4.15
N GLY A 115 -2.99 11.16 3.55
CA GLY A 115 -4.10 10.32 4.02
C GLY A 115 -3.71 8.85 4.11
N ASP A 116 -4.58 8.07 4.77
CA ASP A 116 -4.40 6.61 4.93
C ASP A 116 -4.48 5.87 3.59
N ILE A 117 -5.21 6.45 2.63
CA ILE A 117 -5.30 5.96 1.25
C ILE A 117 -4.46 6.85 0.34
N ARG A 118 -3.55 6.22 -0.40
CA ARG A 118 -2.71 6.90 -1.38
C ARG A 118 -3.52 7.37 -2.58
N ILE A 119 -3.50 8.67 -2.86
CA ILE A 119 -4.12 9.26 -4.06
C ILE A 119 -3.03 9.51 -5.13
N PRO A 120 -3.19 9.03 -6.37
CA PRO A 120 -2.27 9.33 -7.47
C PRO A 120 -2.16 10.83 -7.76
N GLU A 121 -0.97 11.30 -8.14
CA GLU A 121 -0.68 12.73 -8.35
C GLU A 121 -1.60 13.38 -9.42
N HIS A 122 -1.91 12.66 -10.50
CA HIS A 122 -2.82 13.16 -11.54
C HIS A 122 -4.24 13.39 -11.01
N LYS A 123 -4.75 12.51 -10.14
CA LYS A 123 -6.05 12.67 -9.47
C LYS A 123 -6.03 13.81 -8.46
N MET A 124 -4.96 13.96 -7.69
CA MET A 124 -4.81 15.12 -6.80
C MET A 124 -4.82 16.44 -7.57
N ASN A 125 -4.24 16.47 -8.78
CA ASN A 125 -4.28 17.64 -9.64
C ASN A 125 -5.67 17.91 -10.24
N GLU A 126 -6.44 16.88 -10.58
CA GLU A 126 -7.85 17.01 -10.97
C GLU A 126 -8.68 17.63 -9.83
N ILE A 127 -8.52 17.12 -8.60
CA ILE A 127 -9.20 17.65 -7.39
C ILE A 127 -8.86 19.12 -7.17
N ARG A 128 -7.58 19.49 -7.27
CA ARG A 128 -7.12 20.88 -7.11
C ARG A 128 -7.66 21.82 -8.20
N LYS A 129 -7.82 21.32 -9.43
CA LYS A 129 -8.35 22.10 -10.55
C LYS A 129 -9.87 22.27 -10.49
N ASN A 130 -10.58 21.32 -9.88
CA ASN A 130 -12.03 21.33 -9.80
C ASN A 130 -12.55 21.31 -8.34
N PRO A 131 -12.37 22.40 -7.58
CA PRO A 131 -12.78 22.46 -6.17
C PRO A 131 -14.29 22.44 -5.95
N LYS A 132 -15.09 22.44 -7.03
CA LYS A 132 -16.56 22.41 -7.00
C LYS A 132 -17.14 20.99 -7.04
N ASP A 133 -16.32 19.96 -7.29
CA ASP A 133 -16.78 18.57 -7.34
C ASP A 133 -16.99 18.02 -5.92
N GLU A 134 -18.22 18.11 -5.44
CA GLU A 134 -18.66 17.71 -4.10
C GLU A 134 -18.32 16.25 -3.77
N LYS A 135 -18.33 15.35 -4.77
CA LYS A 135 -18.07 13.92 -4.55
C LYS A 135 -16.59 13.65 -4.30
N MET A 136 -15.70 14.30 -5.04
CA MET A 136 -14.26 14.20 -4.79
C MET A 136 -13.85 14.92 -3.50
N VAL A 137 -14.48 16.07 -3.22
CA VAL A 137 -14.26 16.81 -1.98
C VAL A 137 -14.73 15.98 -0.77
N SER A 138 -15.91 15.36 -0.83
CA SER A 138 -16.41 14.50 0.26
C SER A 138 -15.54 13.26 0.47
N MET A 139 -15.06 12.60 -0.58
CA MET A 139 -14.08 11.50 -0.43
C MET A 139 -12.80 11.95 0.29
N PHE A 140 -12.26 13.12 -0.06
CA PHE A 140 -11.09 13.69 0.61
C PHE A 140 -11.36 13.98 2.08
N PHE A 141 -12.45 14.68 2.41
CA PHE A 141 -12.80 15.00 3.79
C PHE A 141 -13.13 13.73 4.62
N ASN A 142 -13.85 12.76 4.05
CA ASN A 142 -14.15 11.51 4.72
C ASN A 142 -12.88 10.73 5.06
N SER A 143 -11.90 10.68 4.14
CA SER A 143 -10.62 10.01 4.39
C SER A 143 -9.75 10.70 5.45
N ILE A 144 -9.92 12.00 5.69
CA ILE A 144 -9.11 12.77 6.66
C ILE A 144 -9.78 12.86 8.03
N PHE A 145 -11.10 13.00 8.06
CA PHE A 145 -11.84 13.36 9.27
C PHE A 145 -12.72 12.23 9.82
N LEU A 146 -13.23 11.32 8.98
CA LEU A 146 -14.05 10.18 9.42
C LEU A 146 -13.20 8.93 9.70
N SER A 147 -11.94 9.14 10.09
CA SER A 147 -11.14 8.07 10.67
C SER A 147 -11.95 7.42 11.79
N ILE A 148 -12.26 6.14 11.63
CA ILE A 148 -12.95 5.31 12.61
C ILE A 148 -12.12 5.25 13.91
N ASP A 149 -10.83 5.61 13.87
CA ASP A 149 -9.93 5.71 15.03
C ASP A 149 -10.05 7.03 15.82
N ALA A 150 -10.82 8.02 15.35
CA ALA A 150 -11.12 9.20 16.13
C ALA A 150 -12.17 8.88 17.20
N SER A 151 -11.85 7.99 18.14
CA SER A 151 -12.75 7.70 19.25
C SER A 151 -12.81 8.90 20.19
N PRO A 152 -13.96 9.59 20.35
CA PRO A 152 -14.18 10.39 21.53
C PRO A 152 -14.31 9.38 22.68
N TYR A 153 -13.27 9.24 23.48
CA TYR A 153 -13.18 8.37 24.67
C TYR A 153 -14.21 8.71 25.79
N ASN A 154 -15.43 9.16 25.45
CA ASN A 154 -16.41 9.68 26.39
C ASN A 154 -17.86 9.31 26.02
N ASN A 155 -18.15 8.13 25.47
CA ASN A 155 -19.48 7.50 25.55
C ASN A 155 -19.37 6.00 25.26
N ASP A 156 -20.15 5.21 26.00
CA ASP A 156 -20.14 3.72 26.08
C ASP A 156 -20.44 2.94 24.79
N ASP A 157 -20.42 3.60 23.62
CA ASP A 157 -20.69 3.00 22.31
C ASP A 157 -19.42 3.04 21.45
N ASP A 158 -18.58 2.01 21.58
CA ASP A 158 -17.45 1.78 20.68
C ASP A 158 -17.99 1.62 19.25
N MET A 159 -17.83 2.66 18.42
CA MET A 159 -18.24 2.71 17.00
C MET A 159 -17.73 1.51 16.19
N MET A 160 -16.67 0.86 16.67
CA MET A 160 -16.12 -0.38 16.10
C MET A 160 -17.11 -1.55 16.12
N PHE A 161 -17.98 -1.65 17.13
CA PHE A 161 -18.99 -2.72 17.23
C PHE A 161 -20.27 -2.43 16.44
N GLN A 162 -20.41 -1.23 15.86
CA GLN A 162 -21.58 -0.83 15.08
C GLN A 162 -21.47 -1.18 13.59
N VAL A 163 -20.35 -1.75 13.13
CA VAL A 163 -20.19 -2.19 11.75
C VAL A 163 -20.77 -3.60 11.61
N PRO A 164 -21.96 -3.77 11.02
CA PRO A 164 -22.54 -5.10 10.87
C PRO A 164 -21.75 -5.90 9.85
N ASP A 165 -21.45 -7.15 10.16
CA ASP A 165 -20.96 -8.10 9.18
C ASP A 165 -22.08 -8.41 8.18
N LYS A 166 -21.89 -7.98 6.93
CA LYS A 166 -22.80 -8.25 5.81
C LYS A 166 -22.39 -9.47 4.99
N SER A 167 -21.33 -10.17 5.38
CA SER A 167 -20.94 -11.39 4.69
C SER A 167 -22.04 -12.44 4.85
N GLU A 168 -22.55 -12.94 3.72
CA GLU A 168 -23.50 -14.05 3.76
C GLU A 168 -22.72 -15.32 4.12
N PRO A 169 -23.09 -16.04 5.19
CA PRO A 169 -22.44 -17.30 5.50
C PRO A 169 -22.74 -18.30 4.38
N TYR A 170 -21.70 -18.73 3.68
CA TYR A 170 -21.84 -19.71 2.61
C TYR A 170 -22.50 -20.98 3.19
N ASN A 171 -23.63 -21.42 2.63
CA ASN A 171 -24.29 -22.64 3.12
C ASN A 171 -23.57 -23.88 2.56
N ILE A 172 -22.38 -24.12 3.11
CA ILE A 172 -21.49 -25.24 2.76
C ILE A 172 -22.23 -26.58 2.90
N ALA A 173 -23.11 -26.70 3.90
CA ALA A 173 -23.88 -27.93 4.13
C ALA A 173 -24.84 -28.23 2.97
N LEU A 174 -25.56 -27.22 2.47
CA LEU A 174 -26.49 -27.39 1.35
C LEU A 174 -25.75 -27.74 0.06
N LEU A 175 -24.67 -27.02 -0.26
CA LEU A 175 -23.87 -27.29 -1.45
C LEU A 175 -23.22 -28.68 -1.40
N ASN A 176 -22.65 -29.05 -0.25
CA ASN A 176 -22.00 -30.36 -0.10
C ASN A 176 -23.00 -31.52 -0.18
N SER A 177 -24.21 -31.34 0.37
CA SER A 177 -25.30 -32.32 0.23
C SER A 177 -25.68 -32.52 -1.24
N TYR A 178 -25.84 -31.41 -1.97
CA TYR A 178 -26.16 -31.43 -3.39
C TYR A 178 -25.06 -32.11 -4.24
N LEU A 179 -23.79 -31.72 -4.06
CA LEU A 179 -22.64 -32.31 -4.76
C LEU A 179 -22.52 -33.81 -4.47
N LYS A 180 -22.71 -34.23 -3.21
CA LYS A 180 -22.73 -35.65 -2.84
C LYS A 180 -23.83 -36.42 -3.56
N GLY A 181 -25.02 -35.83 -3.70
CA GLY A 181 -26.13 -36.46 -4.43
C GLY A 181 -25.79 -36.71 -5.90
N LEU A 182 -25.19 -35.72 -6.57
CA LEU A 182 -24.72 -35.87 -7.96
C LEU A 182 -23.62 -36.94 -8.06
N MET A 183 -22.65 -36.90 -7.14
CA MET A 183 -21.55 -37.86 -7.11
C MET A 183 -22.03 -39.29 -6.86
N GLN A 184 -22.97 -39.51 -5.93
CA GLN A 184 -23.52 -40.85 -5.67
C GLN A 184 -24.32 -41.40 -6.85
N LYS A 185 -24.92 -40.52 -7.67
CA LYS A 185 -25.72 -40.92 -8.83
C LYS A 185 -24.86 -41.34 -10.02
N TYR A 186 -23.76 -40.65 -10.26
CA TYR A 186 -22.97 -40.79 -11.51
C TYR A 186 -21.59 -41.42 -11.32
N LEU A 187 -21.10 -41.57 -10.09
CA LEU A 187 -19.76 -42.12 -9.81
C LEU A 187 -19.82 -43.47 -9.13
N ASN A 188 -18.77 -44.27 -9.36
CA ASN A 188 -18.56 -45.49 -8.59
C ASN A 188 -18.05 -45.17 -7.17
N THR A 189 -18.10 -46.16 -6.26
CA THR A 189 -17.74 -45.99 -4.85
C THR A 189 -16.31 -45.44 -4.66
N ASN A 190 -15.36 -45.86 -5.49
CA ASN A 190 -13.97 -45.40 -5.38
C ASN A 190 -13.80 -43.96 -5.86
N GLU A 191 -14.41 -43.59 -6.99
CA GLU A 191 -14.44 -42.24 -7.54
C GLU A 191 -15.14 -41.27 -6.58
N TYR A 192 -16.27 -41.70 -6.00
CA TYR A 192 -17.01 -40.96 -4.98
C TYR A 192 -16.13 -40.66 -3.77
N GLU A 193 -15.52 -41.67 -3.15
CA GLU A 193 -14.70 -41.49 -1.97
C GLU A 193 -13.42 -40.68 -2.26
N VAL A 194 -12.79 -40.88 -3.41
CA VAL A 194 -11.63 -40.07 -3.83
C VAL A 194 -11.98 -38.59 -3.89
N LEU A 195 -13.10 -38.21 -4.54
CA LEU A 195 -13.51 -36.81 -4.62
C LEU A 195 -13.97 -36.27 -3.26
N ARG A 196 -14.78 -37.02 -2.52
CA ARG A 196 -15.29 -36.64 -1.20
C ARG A 196 -14.14 -36.32 -0.23
N LEU A 197 -13.14 -37.21 -0.14
CA LEU A 197 -11.97 -37.05 0.73
C LEU A 197 -10.99 -35.99 0.22
N SER A 198 -10.84 -35.86 -1.11
CA SER A 198 -9.92 -34.87 -1.72
C SER A 198 -10.37 -33.43 -1.52
N TYR A 199 -11.68 -33.20 -1.45
CA TYR A 199 -12.27 -31.86 -1.29
C TYR A 199 -12.85 -31.62 0.11
N GLY A 200 -12.95 -32.66 0.94
CA GLY A 200 -13.44 -32.53 2.32
C GLY A 200 -14.91 -32.11 2.37
N LEU A 201 -15.78 -32.77 1.59
CA LEU A 201 -17.20 -32.38 1.48
C LEU A 201 -17.99 -32.57 2.79
N ASP A 202 -17.50 -33.42 3.69
CA ASP A 202 -18.14 -33.73 4.99
C ASP A 202 -17.16 -34.24 6.03
N CYS A 203 -15.88 -34.08 5.74
CA CYS A 203 -14.78 -34.50 6.58
C CYS A 203 -13.58 -33.61 6.27
N ASP A 204 -12.54 -33.70 7.09
CA ASP A 204 -11.30 -33.00 6.82
C ASP A 204 -10.73 -33.42 5.46
N LYS A 205 -10.03 -32.48 4.80
CA LYS A 205 -9.39 -32.74 3.52
C LYS A 205 -8.23 -33.70 3.70
N HIS A 206 -8.21 -34.78 2.92
CA HIS A 206 -7.15 -35.79 2.98
C HIS A 206 -6.14 -35.60 1.84
N SER A 207 -4.88 -35.94 2.10
CA SER A 207 -3.83 -36.05 1.09
C SER A 207 -4.01 -37.30 0.22
N ALA A 208 -3.44 -37.29 -0.98
CA ALA A 208 -3.55 -38.43 -1.91
C ALA A 208 -3.00 -39.74 -1.33
N LYS A 209 -2.02 -39.67 -0.43
CA LYS A 209 -1.47 -40.86 0.26
C LYS A 209 -2.45 -41.41 1.29
N GLU A 210 -3.03 -40.53 2.13
CA GLU A 210 -4.04 -40.94 3.11
C GLU A 210 -5.30 -41.51 2.45
N ILE A 211 -5.71 -40.96 1.30
CA ILE A 211 -6.82 -41.50 0.51
C ILE A 211 -6.47 -42.89 -0.03
N ALA A 212 -5.25 -43.07 -0.55
CA ALA A 212 -4.79 -44.37 -1.03
C ALA A 212 -4.78 -45.42 0.09
N ASP A 213 -4.35 -45.03 1.29
CA ASP A 213 -4.33 -45.91 2.46
C ASP A 213 -5.76 -46.28 2.90
N LYS A 214 -6.68 -45.29 2.97
CA LYS A 214 -8.09 -45.52 3.32
C LYS A 214 -8.84 -46.40 2.32
N LEU A 215 -8.52 -46.27 1.03
CA LEU A 215 -9.14 -47.04 -0.04
C LEU A 215 -8.37 -48.33 -0.39
N ASN A 216 -7.35 -48.69 0.39
CA ASN A 216 -6.51 -49.87 0.19
C ASN A 216 -5.87 -49.95 -1.22
N ILE A 217 -5.52 -48.80 -1.80
CA ILE A 217 -4.85 -48.71 -3.11
C ILE A 217 -3.35 -48.99 -2.90
N LYS A 218 -2.93 -50.21 -3.25
CA LYS A 218 -1.54 -50.68 -3.06
C LYS A 218 -0.66 -50.33 -4.27
N GLY A 219 0.58 -49.93 -4.01
CA GLY A 219 1.61 -49.70 -5.03
C GLY A 219 2.55 -48.55 -4.67
N ALA A 220 3.79 -48.57 -5.20
CA ALA A 220 4.79 -47.52 -4.95
C ALA A 220 4.35 -46.13 -5.45
N SER A 221 3.43 -46.08 -6.40
CA SER A 221 2.86 -44.87 -7.03
C SER A 221 1.36 -44.71 -6.75
N ASN A 222 0.88 -45.20 -5.60
CA ASN A 222 -0.54 -45.16 -5.21
C ASN A 222 -1.18 -43.75 -5.24
N TYR A 223 -0.44 -42.70 -4.88
CA TYR A 223 -0.90 -41.31 -4.95
C TYR A 223 -1.16 -40.82 -6.38
N VAL A 224 -0.42 -41.34 -7.37
CA VAL A 224 -0.65 -41.05 -8.79
C VAL A 224 -1.98 -41.66 -9.22
N ARG A 225 -2.24 -42.89 -8.78
CA ARG A 225 -3.49 -43.58 -9.08
C ARG A 225 -4.73 -42.87 -8.50
N VAL A 226 -4.61 -42.29 -7.31
CA VAL A 226 -5.66 -41.43 -6.72
C VAL A 226 -5.91 -40.19 -7.58
N SER A 227 -4.85 -39.58 -8.14
CA SER A 227 -4.97 -38.42 -9.01
C SER A 227 -5.61 -38.76 -10.36
N GLU A 228 -5.32 -39.95 -10.91
CA GLU A 228 -5.99 -40.48 -12.10
C GLU A 228 -7.47 -40.72 -11.85
N LEU A 229 -7.83 -41.42 -10.76
CA LEU A 229 -9.21 -41.66 -10.35
C LEU A 229 -9.97 -40.35 -10.12
N LYS A 230 -9.32 -39.35 -9.51
CA LYS A 230 -9.89 -38.02 -9.35
C LYS A 230 -10.21 -37.37 -10.70
N LYS A 231 -9.29 -37.43 -11.66
CA LYS A 231 -9.50 -36.87 -13.01
C LYS A 231 -10.61 -37.60 -13.76
N GLN A 232 -10.66 -38.93 -13.66
CA GLN A 232 -11.73 -39.75 -14.23
C GLN A 232 -13.09 -39.43 -13.63
N ALA A 233 -13.17 -39.31 -12.30
CA ALA A 233 -14.38 -38.94 -11.60
C ALA A 233 -14.92 -37.56 -12.03
N VAL A 234 -14.03 -36.57 -12.18
CA VAL A 234 -14.43 -35.24 -12.68
C VAL A 234 -14.96 -35.34 -14.11
N GLN A 235 -14.29 -36.08 -14.99
CA GLN A 235 -14.75 -36.26 -16.37
C GLN A 235 -16.11 -36.95 -16.43
N ASN A 236 -16.31 -38.01 -15.63
CA ASN A 236 -17.60 -38.71 -15.54
C ASN A 236 -18.73 -37.79 -15.08
N LEU A 237 -18.48 -36.85 -14.16
CA LEU A 237 -19.47 -35.86 -13.77
C LEU A 237 -19.78 -34.87 -14.90
N ILE A 238 -18.75 -34.39 -15.61
CA ILE A 238 -18.92 -33.48 -16.76
C ILE A 238 -19.76 -34.15 -17.86
N ASP A 239 -19.52 -35.43 -18.13
CA ASP A 239 -20.17 -36.14 -19.23
C ASP A 239 -21.64 -36.52 -18.93
N ASN A 240 -22.01 -36.66 -17.64
CA ASN A 240 -23.31 -37.21 -17.24
C ASN A 240 -24.23 -36.26 -16.45
N VAL A 241 -23.71 -35.17 -15.87
CA VAL A 241 -24.53 -34.17 -15.17
C VAL A 241 -25.16 -33.22 -16.19
N ASP A 242 -26.45 -32.94 -16.03
CA ASP A 242 -27.12 -31.95 -16.87
C ASP A 242 -26.58 -30.55 -16.55
N HIS A 243 -26.08 -29.86 -17.58
CA HIS A 243 -25.48 -28.54 -17.49
C HIS A 243 -26.45 -27.53 -16.85
N SER A 244 -27.75 -27.68 -17.09
CA SER A 244 -28.77 -26.79 -16.50
C SER A 244 -28.79 -26.82 -14.97
N GLN A 245 -28.41 -27.95 -14.37
CA GLN A 245 -28.44 -28.16 -12.92
C GLN A 245 -27.26 -27.49 -12.19
N VAL A 246 -26.21 -27.10 -12.92
CA VAL A 246 -24.98 -26.53 -12.36
C VAL A 246 -24.91 -25.01 -12.55
N ILE A 247 -25.66 -24.45 -13.52
CA ILE A 247 -25.65 -23.01 -13.85
C ILE A 247 -26.06 -22.14 -12.66
N ASP A 248 -27.01 -22.57 -11.85
CA ASP A 248 -27.50 -21.81 -10.69
C ASP A 248 -26.46 -21.69 -9.55
N TYR A 249 -25.34 -22.41 -9.64
CA TYR A 249 -24.26 -22.43 -8.63
C TYR A 249 -22.95 -21.78 -9.12
N LEU A 250 -22.92 -21.21 -10.33
CA LEU A 250 -21.78 -20.47 -10.92
C LEU A 250 -21.95 -18.96 -10.77
#